data_AF-A0A7X6SJ98-F1
#
_entry.id   AF-A0A7X6SJ98-F1
#
_cell.length_a   1.000
_cell.length_b   1.000
_cell.length_c   1.000
_cell.angle_alpha   90.00
_cell.angle_beta   90.00
_cell.angle_gamma   90.00
#
_symmetry.space_group_name_H-M   'P 1'
#
loop_
_entity.id
_entity.type
_entity.pdbx_description
1 polymer ?
#
loop_
_entity_poly.entity_id
_entity_poly.type
_entity_poly.pdbx_seq_one_letter_code
_entity_poly.pdbx_strand_id
1 'polypeptide(L)'
;MSRVRRLSMRRERHEGYSLWIGAPAPPGAAAMTLGRNILIRPHAVGDERLLRHELVHVRQFRELGTAGFFARYLSAYFRNRFNGFGHWDAYLRIPLEVEAEWIAQRTMLAQSARSARGGRSAERPAERPI
;
A
#
# COMPACT_ATOMS: atom_id res chain seq x y z
N MET A 1 10.80 20.67 -31.44
CA MET A 1 11.03 19.21 -31.34
C MET A 1 10.87 18.78 -29.89
N SER A 2 9.64 18.53 -29.44
CA SER A 2 9.38 18.10 -28.06
C SER A 2 9.63 16.60 -27.94
N ARG A 3 10.67 16.24 -27.18
CA ARG A 3 11.01 14.87 -26.83
C ARG A 3 9.85 14.30 -26.00
N VAL A 4 8.98 13.50 -26.63
CA VAL A 4 7.99 12.70 -25.91
C VAL A 4 8.79 11.80 -24.96
N ARG A 5 8.82 12.16 -23.67
CA ARG A 5 9.29 11.27 -22.62
C ARG A 5 8.39 10.04 -22.69
N ARG A 6 8.89 8.98 -23.32
CA ARG A 6 8.27 7.66 -23.27
C ARG A 6 8.08 7.35 -21.79
N LEU A 7 6.84 7.38 -21.32
CA LEU A 7 6.48 6.83 -20.02
C LEU A 7 6.85 5.35 -20.12
N SER A 8 8.04 4.99 -19.66
CA SER A 8 8.51 3.61 -19.70
C SER A 8 7.71 2.87 -18.65
N MET A 9 6.55 2.36 -19.05
CA MET A 9 5.77 1.44 -18.25
C MET A 9 6.64 0.22 -18.00
N ARG A 10 6.98 -0.03 -16.74
CA ARG A 10 7.80 -1.16 -16.33
C ARG A 10 6.95 -2.07 -15.46
N ARG A 11 6.99 -3.37 -15.74
CA ARG A 11 6.34 -4.38 -14.92
C ARG A 11 7.40 -5.15 -14.13
N GLU A 12 7.23 -5.20 -12.82
CA GLU A 12 8.01 -6.04 -11.92
C GLU A 12 7.12 -7.17 -11.38
N ARG A 13 7.61 -8.41 -11.41
CA ARG A 13 6.86 -9.58 -10.94
C ARG A 13 7.44 -10.02 -9.61
N HIS A 14 6.59 -10.06 -8.59
CA HIS A 14 6.93 -10.54 -7.27
C HIS A 14 6.12 -11.81 -6.97
N GLU A 15 6.50 -12.51 -5.92
CA GLU A 15 5.70 -13.61 -5.42
C GLU A 15 4.34 -13.08 -4.94
N GLY A 16 3.27 -13.54 -5.58
CA GLY A 16 1.89 -13.19 -5.22
C GLY A 16 1.32 -11.90 -5.83
N TYR A 17 2.12 -11.02 -6.47
CA TYR A 17 1.61 -9.79 -7.10
C TYR A 17 2.50 -9.29 -8.26
N SER A 18 1.98 -8.35 -9.05
CA SER A 18 2.73 -7.64 -10.11
C SER A 18 2.66 -6.14 -9.90
N LEU A 19 3.80 -5.47 -9.93
CA LEU A 19 3.91 -4.01 -9.82
C LEU A 19 4.04 -3.39 -11.21
N TRP A 20 3.15 -2.49 -11.56
CA TRP A 20 3.13 -1.76 -12.84
C TRP A 20 3.51 -0.30 -12.58
N ILE A 21 4.78 -0.01 -12.81
CA ILE A 21 5.38 1.32 -12.58
C ILE A 21 5.11 2.20 -13.80
N GLY A 22 4.57 3.41 -13.56
CA GLY A 22 4.25 4.35 -14.63
C GLY A 22 2.91 4.07 -15.31
N ALA A 23 2.15 3.08 -14.83
CA ALA A 23 0.77 2.88 -15.24
C ALA A 23 -0.13 4.01 -14.72
N PRO A 24 -1.18 4.41 -15.46
CA PRO A 24 -2.12 5.41 -15.00
C PRO A 24 -2.89 4.89 -13.77
N ALA A 25 -2.77 5.61 -12.66
CA ALA A 25 -3.67 5.48 -11.50
C ALA A 25 -4.77 6.55 -11.58
N PRO A 26 -5.89 6.40 -10.84
CA PRO A 26 -6.91 7.44 -10.74
C PRO A 26 -6.32 8.81 -10.32
N PRO A 27 -6.89 9.93 -10.78
CA PRO A 27 -6.48 11.26 -10.31
C PRO A 27 -6.55 11.34 -8.79
N GLY A 28 -5.51 11.87 -8.15
CA GLY A 28 -5.41 11.96 -6.69
C GLY A 28 -4.87 10.72 -5.99
N ALA A 29 -4.76 9.57 -6.67
CA ALA A 29 -4.17 8.35 -6.11
C ALA A 29 -2.72 8.15 -6.57
N ALA A 30 -1.83 7.81 -5.63
CA ALA A 30 -0.42 7.49 -5.91
C ALA A 30 -0.23 6.04 -6.40
N ALA A 31 -1.13 5.14 -5.96
CA ALA A 31 -1.20 3.75 -6.40
C ALA A 31 -2.66 3.25 -6.42
N MET A 32 -2.88 2.07 -6.99
CA MET A 32 -4.16 1.37 -7.00
C MET A 32 -3.94 -0.13 -7.16
N THR A 33 -4.71 -0.94 -6.45
CA THR A 33 -4.72 -2.40 -6.60
C THR A 33 -5.93 -2.89 -7.39
N LEU A 34 -5.67 -3.79 -8.36
CA LEU A 34 -6.68 -4.53 -9.10
C LEU A 34 -6.30 -6.02 -9.11
N GLY A 35 -6.94 -6.78 -8.21
CA GLY A 35 -6.64 -8.20 -8.02
C GLY A 35 -5.21 -8.39 -7.52
N ARG A 36 -4.35 -8.97 -8.38
CA ARG A 36 -2.91 -9.18 -8.09
C ARG A 36 -2.01 -8.08 -8.66
N ASN A 37 -2.57 -7.08 -9.33
CA ASN A 37 -1.80 -6.03 -10.01
C ASN A 37 -1.86 -4.75 -9.19
N ILE A 38 -0.71 -4.19 -8.87
CA ILE A 38 -0.56 -2.90 -8.21
C ILE A 38 -0.06 -1.93 -9.28
N LEU A 39 -0.82 -0.88 -9.56
CA LEU A 39 -0.42 0.20 -10.46
C LEU A 39 0.14 1.33 -9.60
N ILE A 40 1.37 1.74 -9.85
CA ILE A 40 2.04 2.76 -9.03
C ILE A 40 2.62 3.88 -9.89
N ARG A 41 2.44 5.13 -9.43
CA ARG A 41 3.07 6.29 -10.07
C ARG A 41 4.57 6.30 -9.77
N PRO A 42 5.42 6.76 -10.71
CA PRO A 42 6.87 6.72 -10.53
C PRO A 42 7.38 7.44 -9.27
N HIS A 43 6.73 8.53 -8.86
CA HIS A 43 7.12 9.30 -7.67
C HIS A 43 6.83 8.59 -6.34
N ALA A 44 5.98 7.56 -6.36
CA ALA A 44 5.57 6.81 -5.17
C ALA A 44 6.31 5.47 -5.05
N VAL A 45 7.15 5.13 -6.04
CA VAL A 45 8.01 3.95 -5.97
C VAL A 45 9.00 4.11 -4.81
N GLY A 46 9.11 3.09 -3.97
CA GLY A 46 9.94 3.10 -2.77
C GLY A 46 9.23 3.55 -1.50
N ASP A 47 7.97 4.02 -1.59
CA ASP A 47 7.14 4.22 -0.40
C ASP A 47 6.70 2.86 0.15
N GLU A 48 7.43 2.38 1.17
CA GLU A 48 7.16 1.10 1.80
C GLU A 48 5.78 1.05 2.45
N ARG A 49 5.32 2.15 3.06
CA ARG A 49 4.00 2.20 3.72
C ARG A 49 2.90 2.04 2.68
N LEU A 50 3.00 2.77 1.56
CA LEU A 50 2.06 2.67 0.45
C LEU A 50 2.06 1.26 -0.14
N LEU A 51 3.23 0.67 -0.39
CA LEU A 51 3.30 -0.70 -0.91
C LEU A 51 2.64 -1.71 0.06
N ARG A 52 2.85 -1.57 1.38
CA ARG A 52 2.19 -2.42 2.38
C ARG A 52 0.67 -2.24 2.37
N HIS A 53 0.19 -1.02 2.18
CA HIS A 53 -1.24 -0.73 2.03
C HIS A 53 -1.82 -1.46 0.81
N GLU A 54 -1.20 -1.32 -0.37
CA GLU A 54 -1.64 -1.99 -1.60
C GLU A 54 -1.62 -3.53 -1.49
N LEU A 55 -0.64 -4.09 -0.78
CA LEU A 55 -0.58 -5.53 -0.52
C LEU A 55 -1.74 -6.05 0.34
N VAL A 56 -2.32 -5.22 1.22
CA VAL A 56 -3.54 -5.59 1.94
C VAL A 56 -4.71 -5.70 0.98
N HIS A 57 -4.83 -4.78 0.01
CA HIS A 57 -5.84 -4.92 -1.03
C HIS A 57 -5.63 -6.18 -1.89
N VAL A 58 -4.39 -6.55 -2.21
CA VAL A 58 -4.11 -7.83 -2.90
C VAL A 58 -4.62 -9.01 -2.08
N ARG A 59 -4.39 -9.01 -0.76
CA ARG A 59 -4.92 -10.04 0.15
C ARG A 59 -6.45 -10.04 0.17
N GLN A 60 -7.08 -8.88 0.34
CA GLN A 60 -8.53 -8.72 0.34
C GLN A 60 -9.16 -9.20 -0.98
N PHE A 61 -8.56 -8.89 -2.13
CA PHE A 61 -9.01 -9.42 -3.43
C PHE A 61 -8.92 -10.94 -3.51
N ARG A 62 -7.87 -11.54 -2.95
CA ARG A 62 -7.73 -13.01 -2.89
C ARG A 62 -8.75 -13.66 -1.98
N GLU A 63 -9.06 -13.04 -0.84
CA GLU A 63 -10.00 -13.57 0.16
C GLU A 63 -11.46 -13.40 -0.27
N LEU A 64 -11.80 -12.26 -0.88
CA LEU A 64 -13.18 -11.91 -1.21
C LEU A 64 -13.56 -12.18 -2.67
N GLY A 65 -12.57 -12.40 -3.54
CA GLY A 65 -12.74 -12.33 -4.98
C GLY A 65 -13.04 -10.91 -5.49
N THR A 66 -12.95 -10.72 -6.80
CA THR A 66 -13.16 -9.41 -7.45
C THR A 66 -14.53 -8.82 -7.15
N ALA A 67 -15.60 -9.61 -7.33
CA ALA A 67 -16.96 -9.14 -7.08
C ALA A 67 -17.22 -8.83 -5.60
N GLY A 68 -16.75 -9.70 -4.70
CA GLY A 68 -16.92 -9.52 -3.25
C GLY A 68 -16.15 -8.33 -2.70
N PHE A 69 -14.97 -8.02 -3.26
CA PHE A 69 -14.22 -6.81 -2.95
C PHE A 69 -15.01 -5.56 -3.34
N PHE A 70 -15.38 -5.44 -4.61
CA PHE A 70 -16.08 -4.25 -5.09
C PHE A 70 -17.45 -4.06 -4.43
N ALA A 71 -18.19 -5.14 -4.19
CA ALA A 71 -19.47 -5.06 -3.49
C ALA A 71 -19.31 -4.46 -2.08
N ARG A 72 -18.33 -4.92 -1.30
CA ARG A 72 -18.07 -4.37 0.05
C ARG A 72 -17.53 -2.94 0.00
N TYR A 73 -16.63 -2.66 -0.95
CA TYR A 73 -16.02 -1.35 -1.11
C TYR A 73 -17.05 -0.29 -1.47
N LEU A 74 -17.80 -0.52 -2.55
CA LEU A 74 -18.77 0.43 -3.09
C LEU A 74 -19.97 0.59 -2.16
N SER A 75 -20.48 -0.49 -1.56
CA SER A 75 -21.59 -0.39 -0.61
C SER A 75 -21.23 0.46 0.61
N ALA A 76 -20.03 0.28 1.18
CA ALA A 76 -19.55 1.12 2.27
C ALA A 76 -19.39 2.58 1.86
N TYR A 77 -18.78 2.83 0.69
CA TYR A 77 -18.62 4.18 0.16
C TYR A 77 -19.96 4.88 -0.02
N PHE A 78 -20.90 4.26 -0.74
CA PHE A 78 -22.21 4.86 -0.99
C PHE A 78 -23.02 5.04 0.28
N ARG A 79 -22.99 4.07 1.21
CA ARG A 79 -23.61 4.23 2.53
C ARG A 79 -23.06 5.46 3.25
N ASN A 80 -21.73 5.65 3.26
CA ASN A 80 -21.12 6.83 3.89
C ASN A 80 -21.51 8.13 3.16
N ARG A 81 -21.60 8.12 1.82
CA ARG A 81 -22.08 9.28 1.05
C ARG A 81 -23.54 9.61 1.35
N PHE A 82 -24.41 8.61 1.49
CA PHE A 82 -25.81 8.78 1.91
C PHE A 82 -25.94 9.30 3.34
N ASN A 83 -25.00 8.97 4.21
CA ASN A 83 -24.89 9.52 5.57
C ASN A 83 -24.32 10.96 5.61
N GLY A 84 -24.12 11.61 4.46
CA GLY A 84 -23.70 13.02 4.37
C GLY A 84 -22.19 13.26 4.38
N PHE A 85 -21.35 12.24 4.54
CA PHE A 85 -19.89 12.42 4.52
C PHE A 85 -19.40 12.79 3.13
N GLY A 86 -18.59 13.85 2.99
CA GLY A 86 -17.95 14.22 1.72
C GLY A 86 -17.11 13.09 1.10
N HIS A 87 -16.66 13.26 -0.15
CA HIS A 87 -15.93 12.20 -0.89
C HIS A 87 -14.77 11.59 -0.08
N TRP A 88 -13.86 12.45 0.42
CA TRP A 88 -12.70 12.01 1.20
C TRP A 88 -13.09 11.33 2.51
N ASP A 89 -14.04 11.92 3.25
CA ASP A 89 -14.50 11.33 4.51
C ASP A 89 -15.19 9.98 4.31
N ALA A 90 -15.97 9.84 3.24
CA ALA A 90 -16.65 8.60 2.89
C ALA A 90 -15.65 7.50 2.49
N TYR A 91 -14.63 7.87 1.71
CA TYR A 91 -13.53 7.00 1.30
C TYR A 91 -12.73 6.50 2.52
N LEU A 92 -12.25 7.40 3.38
CA LEU A 92 -11.43 7.06 4.54
C LEU A 92 -12.16 6.19 5.59
N ARG A 93 -13.50 6.15 5.53
CA ARG A 93 -14.35 5.34 6.41
C ARG A 93 -14.72 3.98 5.83
N ILE A 94 -14.26 3.65 4.61
CA ILE A 94 -14.47 2.31 4.05
C ILE A 94 -13.68 1.31 4.89
N PRO A 95 -14.30 0.24 5.43
CA PRO A 95 -13.59 -0.71 6.29
C PRO A 95 -12.35 -1.35 5.65
N LEU A 96 -12.38 -1.58 4.33
CA LEU A 96 -11.24 -2.12 3.58
C LEU A 96 -10.05 -1.14 3.54
N GLU A 97 -10.31 0.16 3.44
CA GLU A 97 -9.29 1.23 3.49
C GLU A 97 -8.72 1.38 4.89
N VAL A 98 -9.60 1.38 5.91
CA VAL A 98 -9.20 1.46 7.33
C VAL A 98 -8.29 0.29 7.69
N GLU A 99 -8.65 -0.93 7.28
CA GLU A 99 -7.82 -2.11 7.50
C GLU A 99 -6.46 -1.99 6.80
N ALA A 100 -6.46 -1.62 5.51
CA ALA A 100 -5.22 -1.47 4.73
C ALA A 100 -4.25 -0.48 5.37
N GLU A 101 -4.78 0.67 5.80
CA GLU A 101 -4.01 1.70 6.48
C GLU A 101 -3.46 1.23 7.83
N TRP A 102 -4.30 0.60 8.66
CA TRP A 102 -3.89 0.09 9.97
C TRP A 102 -2.80 -0.98 9.86
N ILE A 103 -2.94 -1.95 8.95
CA ILE A 103 -1.93 -2.99 8.74
C ILE A 103 -0.63 -2.39 8.21
N ALA A 104 -0.70 -1.45 7.27
CA ALA A 104 0.47 -0.77 6.73
C ALA A 104 1.27 -0.08 7.83
N GLN A 105 0.61 0.73 8.66
CA GLN A 105 1.26 1.42 9.78
C GLN A 105 1.86 0.46 10.80
N ARG A 106 1.12 -0.58 11.21
CA ARG A 106 1.63 -1.59 12.15
C ARG A 106 2.86 -2.30 11.61
N THR A 107 2.86 -2.61 10.32
CA THR A 107 3.98 -3.29 9.67
C THR A 107 5.21 -2.37 9.62
N MET A 108 5.03 -1.08 9.39
CA MET A 108 6.13 -0.10 9.45
C MET A 108 6.70 0.03 10.88
N LEU A 109 5.85 0.20 11.89
CA LEU A 109 6.29 0.30 13.28
C LEU A 109 7.06 -0.96 13.74
N ALA A 110 6.57 -2.14 13.37
CA ALA A 110 7.23 -3.39 13.69
C ALA A 110 8.61 -3.52 12.99
N GLN A 111 8.74 -3.03 11.76
CA GLN A 111 10.03 -2.99 11.04
C GLN A 111 11.02 -2.05 11.74
N SER A 112 10.60 -0.82 12.06
CA SER A 112 11.45 0.15 12.77
C SER A 112 11.92 -0.36 14.12
N ALA A 113 11.03 -0.99 14.89
CA ALA A 113 11.38 -1.60 16.18
C ALA A 113 12.39 -2.75 16.06
N ARG A 114 12.34 -3.54 14.97
CA ARG A 114 13.33 -4.59 14.69
C ARG A 114 14.69 -4.00 14.32
N SER A 115 14.73 -3.00 13.44
CA SER A 115 15.98 -2.31 13.07
C SER A 115 16.66 -1.69 14.29
N ALA A 116 15.89 -1.04 15.18
CA ALA A 116 16.41 -0.45 16.41
C ALA A 116 16.91 -1.50 17.42
N ARG A 117 16.37 -2.72 17.43
CA ARG A 117 16.89 -3.83 18.25
C ARG A 117 18.14 -4.47 17.64
N GLY A 118 18.18 -4.66 16.33
CA GLY A 118 19.35 -5.21 15.63
C GLY A 118 20.59 -4.33 15.74
N GLY A 119 20.43 -3.00 15.77
CA GLY A 119 21.53 -2.06 15.97
C GLY A 119 22.11 -2.00 17.39
N ARG A 120 21.42 -2.52 18.41
CA ARG A 120 21.85 -2.45 19.82
C ARG A 120 22.71 -3.63 20.28
N SER A 121 22.87 -4.68 19.48
CA SER A 121 23.67 -5.87 19.86
C SER A 121 25.16 -5.78 19.50
N ALA A 122 25.63 -4.65 18.94
CA ALA A 122 27.02 -4.48 18.49
C ALA A 122 27.98 -3.91 19.56
N GLU A 123 27.49 -3.45 20.70
CA GLU A 123 28.33 -2.99 21.83
C GLU A 123 28.26 -3.98 22.99
N ARG A 124 29.06 -5.05 22.94
CA ARG A 124 29.52 -5.69 24.17
C ARG A 124 30.72 -4.88 24.67
N PRO A 125 30.73 -4.40 25.92
CA PRO A 125 31.95 -3.84 26.50
C PRO A 125 32.99 -4.96 26.58
N ALA A 126 34.17 -4.71 26.01
CA ALA A 126 35.31 -5.61 26.15
C ALA A 126 35.58 -5.89 27.63
N GLU A 127 35.56 -7.18 27.99
CA GLU A 127 36.01 -7.67 29.27
C GLU A 127 37.42 -7.12 29.54
N ARG A 128 37.59 -6.42 30.67
CA ARG A 128 38.89 -5.97 31.13
C ARG A 128 39.66 -7.18 31.67
N PRO A 129 40.90 -7.42 31.25
CA PRO A 129 41.74 -8.42 31.92
C PRO A 129 42.13 -7.87 33.31
N ILE A 130 42.05 -8.75 34.30
CA ILE A 130 42.65 -8.61 35.63
C ILE A 130 44.17 -8.77 35.56
#